data_AF-A0A0L0FMZ8-F1
#
_entry.id   AF-A0A0L0FMZ8-F1
#
_cell.length_a   1.000
_cell.length_b   1.000
_cell.length_c   1.000
_cell.angle_alpha   90.00
_cell.angle_beta   90.00
_cell.angle_gamma   90.00
#
_symmetry.space_group_name_H-M   'P 1'
#
loop_
_entity.id
_entity.type
_entity.pdbx_description
1 polymer ?
#
loop_
_entity_poly.entity_id
_entity_poly.type
_entity_poly.pdbx_seq_one_letter_code
_entity_poly.pdbx_strand_id
1 'polypeptide(L)' 'INKEDHTLGNVLRHQLLKDPAVLFSGYHIIHPLEFKFELRVQTDPNGTYTPEDALENAIKDLISECSHLEDLFQVK' A
#
# COMPACT_ATOMS: atom_id res chain seq x y z
N ILE A 1 -5.28 -9.41 4.97
CA ILE A 1 -3.99 -10.05 4.63
C ILE A 1 -3.54 -10.85 5.85
N ASN A 2 -3.08 -12.09 5.68
CA ASN A 2 -2.72 -12.99 6.79
C ASN A 2 -1.22 -12.94 7.07
N LYS A 3 -0.84 -13.05 8.35
CA LYS A 3 0.54 -13.00 8.88
C LYS A 3 1.27 -11.67 8.67
N GLU A 4 0.52 -10.59 8.48
CA GLU A 4 1.08 -9.24 8.30
C GLU A 4 0.48 -8.29 9.33
N ASP A 5 1.23 -7.23 9.65
CA ASP A 5 0.91 -6.30 10.73
C ASP A 5 0.99 -4.82 10.27
N HIS A 6 1.25 -3.92 11.21
CA HIS A 6 1.41 -2.49 10.95
C HIS A 6 2.52 -2.16 9.95
N THR A 7 3.55 -3.00 9.84
CA THR A 7 4.71 -2.76 8.97
C THR A 7 4.26 -2.64 7.52
N LEU A 8 3.62 -3.69 7.00
CA LEU A 8 3.10 -3.70 5.63
C LEU A 8 1.87 -2.80 5.49
N GLY A 9 0.94 -2.87 6.45
CA GLY A 9 -0.31 -2.11 6.38
C GLY A 9 -0.11 -0.60 6.31
N ASN A 10 0.82 -0.07 7.11
CA ASN A 10 1.10 1.37 7.14
C ASN A 10 1.80 1.84 5.87
N VAL A 11 2.78 1.08 5.37
CA VAL A 11 3.51 1.44 4.16
C VAL A 11 2.58 1.44 2.94
N LEU A 12 1.77 0.38 2.77
CA LEU A 12 0.80 0.31 1.69
C LEU A 12 -0.23 1.44 1.76
N ARG A 13 -0.72 1.77 2.95
CA ARG A 13 -1.63 2.91 3.14
C ARG A 13 -1.00 4.21 2.64
N HIS A 14 0.24 4.49 3.02
CA HIS A 14 0.93 5.71 2.60
C HIS A 14 1.13 5.73 1.08
N GLN A 15 1.53 4.61 0.48
CA GLN A 15 1.76 4.54 -0.95
C GLN A 15 0.46 4.74 -1.75
N LEU A 16 -0.64 4.13 -1.32
CA LEU A 16 -1.96 4.33 -1.93
C LEU A 16 -2.46 5.77 -1.81
N LEU A 17 -2.14 6.49 -0.73
CA LEU A 17 -2.52 7.89 -0.56
C LEU A 17 -1.68 8.86 -1.40
N LYS A 18 -0.56 8.41 -2.00
CA LYS A 18 0.21 9.21 -2.96
C LYS A 18 -0.50 9.28 -4.33
N ASP A 19 -1.35 8.31 -4.64
CA ASP A 19 -2.07 8.25 -5.91
C ASP A 19 -3.28 9.21 -5.89
N PRO A 20 -3.36 10.21 -6.79
CA PRO A 20 -4.49 11.13 -6.85
C PRO A 20 -5.83 10.46 -7.22
N ALA A 21 -5.81 9.26 -7.82
CA ALA A 21 -7.01 8.51 -8.17
C ALA A 21 -7.61 7.76 -6.95
N VAL A 22 -6.89 7.68 -5.84
CA VAL A 22 -7.35 7.06 -4.59
C VAL A 22 -7.98 8.12 -3.68
N LEU A 23 -9.29 8.00 -3.46
CA LEU A 23 -10.06 8.89 -2.58
C LEU A 23 -9.88 8.53 -1.11
N PHE A 24 -9.73 7.24 -0.81
CA PHE A 24 -9.58 6.75 0.55
C PHE A 24 -8.70 5.51 0.61
N SER A 25 -7.77 5.49 1.57
CA SER A 25 -7.02 4.29 1.94
C SER A 25 -6.84 4.25 3.45
N GLY A 26 -7.21 3.12 4.05
CA GLY A 26 -7.10 2.87 5.47
C GLY A 26 -6.88 1.40 5.77
N TYR A 27 -6.08 1.11 6.79
CA TYR A 27 -5.91 -0.23 7.32
C TYR A 27 -6.25 -0.25 8.81
N HIS A 28 -6.74 -1.38 9.28
CA HIS A 28 -6.91 -1.62 10.71
C HIS A 28 -6.66 -3.09 11.03
N ILE A 29 -6.21 -3.33 12.26
CA ILE A 29 -6.01 -4.68 12.80
C ILE A 29 -7.28 -5.04 13.56
N ILE A 30 -7.90 -6.17 13.21
CA ILE A 30 -9.16 -6.62 13.81
C ILE A 30 -8.95 -6.96 15.29
N HIS A 31 -7.84 -7.63 15.61
CA HIS A 31 -7.47 -8.00 16.97
C HIS A 31 -5.94 -8.11 17.13
N PRO A 32 -5.31 -7.54 18.18
CA PRO A 32 -3.84 -7.54 18.33
C PRO A 32 -3.19 -8.92 18.43
N LEU A 33 -3.91 -9.95 18.92
CA LEU A 33 -3.41 -11.32 19.01
C LEU A 33 -3.56 -12.12 17.71
N GLU A 34 -4.21 -11.55 16.70
CA GLU A 34 -4.34 -12.15 15.38
C GLU A 34 -3.50 -11.34 14.39
N PHE A 35 -2.53 -11.99 13.75
CA PHE A 35 -1.70 -11.36 12.72
C PHE A 35 -2.50 -11.26 11.40
N LYS A 36 -3.54 -10.43 11.40
CA LYS A 36 -4.38 -10.15 10.25
C LYS A 36 -4.82 -8.70 10.29
N PHE A 37 -4.61 -8.01 9.17
CA PHE A 37 -5.15 -6.67 8.96
C PHE A 37 -6.13 -6.65 7.78
N GLU A 38 -7.07 -5.71 7.84
CA GLU A 38 -7.98 -5.38 6.77
C GLU A 38 -7.60 -4.04 6.15
N LEU A 39 -7.50 -4.03 4.83
CA LEU A 39 -7.23 -2.84 4.02
C LEU A 39 -8.51 -2.45 3.28
N ARG A 40 -8.86 -1.18 3.33
CA ARG A 40 -9.97 -0.60 2.58
C ARG A 40 -9.43 0.49 1.66
N VAL A 41 -9.72 0.34 0.37
CA VAL A 41 -9.34 1.28 -0.69
C VAL A 41 -10.61 1.73 -1.41
N GLN A 42 -10.71 3.01 -1.73
CA GLN A 42 -11.75 3.57 -2.57
C GLN A 42 -11.11 4.46 -3.63
N THR A 43 -11.36 4.17 -4.89
CA THR A 43 -10.93 4.96 -6.05
C THR A 43 -12.08 5.81 -6.59
N ASP A 44 -11.78 6.68 -7.55
CA ASP A 44 -12.78 7.53 -8.21
C ASP A 44 -13.95 6.71 -8.80
N PRO A 45 -15.22 7.10 -8.55
CA PRO A 45 -16.41 6.42 -9.09
C PRO A 45 -16.51 6.41 -10.63
N ASN A 46 -15.69 7.18 -11.36
CA ASN A 46 -15.66 7.20 -12.82
C ASN A 46 -15.20 5.88 -13.47
N GLY A 47 -14.83 4.87 -12.66
CA GLY A 47 -14.73 3.46 -13.08
C GLY A 47 -13.59 3.13 -14.05
N THR A 48 -12.76 4.10 -14.42
CA THR A 48 -11.59 3.90 -15.28
C THR A 48 -10.40 3.35 -14.49
N TYR A 49 -10.41 3.49 -13.16
CA TYR A 49 -9.34 3.05 -12.27
C TYR A 49 -9.90 2.21 -11.13
N THR A 50 -9.61 0.91 -11.15
CA THR A 50 -10.14 -0.01 -10.15
C THR A 50 -9.29 0.01 -8.87
N PRO A 51 -9.86 -0.29 -7.69
CA PRO A 51 -9.08 -0.44 -6.47
C PRO A 51 -8.01 -1.53 -6.55
N GLU A 52 -8.24 -2.56 -7.36
CA GLU A 52 -7.25 -3.61 -7.66
C GLU A 52 -6.05 -3.05 -8.43
N ASP A 53 -6.30 -2.25 -9.47
CA ASP A 53 -5.24 -1.59 -10.25
C ASP A 53 -4.45 -0.59 -9.39
N ALA A 54 -5.15 0.14 -8.50
CA ALA A 54 -4.54 1.02 -7.50
C ALA A 54 -3.57 0.29 -6.58
N LEU A 55 -3.99 -0.89 -6.11
CA LEU A 55 -3.15 -1.71 -5.25
C LEU A 55 -1.92 -2.26 -6.00
N GLU A 56 -2.10 -2.74 -7.22
CA GLU A 56 -1.00 -3.29 -8.02
C GLU A 56 0.04 -2.21 -8.34
N ASN A 57 -0.40 -1.01 -8.76
CA ASN A 57 0.50 0.09 -9.04
C ASN A 57 1.23 0.56 -7.78
N ALA A 58 0.53 0.70 -6.65
CA ALA A 58 1.17 1.06 -5.38
C ALA A 58 2.27 0.06 -4.98
N ILE A 59 2.04 -1.24 -5.17
CA ILE A 59 3.05 -2.26 -4.86
C ILE A 59 4.27 -2.14 -5.80
N LYS A 60 4.05 -1.96 -7.11
CA LYS A 60 5.13 -1.79 -8.09
C LYS A 60 5.99 -0.57 -7.78
N ASP A 61 5.34 0.55 -7.46
CA ASP A 61 6.03 1.79 -7.10
C ASP A 61 6.86 1.63 -5.82
N LEU A 62 6.31 0.93 -4.82
CA LEU A 62 7.02 0.66 -3.57
C LEU A 62 8.26 -0.21 -3.80
N ILE A 63 8.17 -1.23 -4.66
CA ILE A 63 9.32 -2.07 -5.02
C ILE A 63 10.39 -1.20 -5.71
N SER A 64 9.98 -0.36 -6.66
CA SER A 64 10.89 0.55 -7.35
C SER A 64 11.57 1.55 -6.40
N GLU A 65 10.85 2.09 -5.42
CA GLU A 65 11.38 3.00 -4.40
C GLU A 65 12.41 2.30 -3.51
N CYS A 66 12.13 1.07 -3.07
CA CYS A 66 13.07 0.26 -2.30
C CYS A 66 14.34 -0.06 -3.09
N SER A 67 14.23 -0.50 -4.35
CA SER A 67 15.41 -0.77 -5.19
C SER A 67 16.25 0.48 -5.42
N HIS A 68 15.60 1.64 -5.64
CA HIS A 68 16.33 2.91 -5.77
C HIS A 68 17.09 3.30 -4.50
N LEU A 69 16.48 3.09 -3.32
CA LEU A 69 17.14 3.33 -2.03
C LEU A 69 18.31 2.38 -1.80
N GLU A 70 18.17 1.10 -2.16
CA GLU A 70 19.25 0.11 -2.08
C GLU A 70 20.45 0.52 -2.94
N ASP A 71 20.21 0.92 -4.20
CA ASP A 71 21.27 1.39 -5.09
C ASP A 71 22.01 2.59 -4.50
N LEU A 72 21.28 3.62 -4.07
CA LEU A 72 21.86 4.82 -3.45
C LEU A 72 22.68 4.51 -2.20
N PHE A 73 22.26 3.52 -1.42
CA PHE A 73 22.96 3.09 -0.22
C PHE A 73 24.25 2.31 -0.55
N GLN A 74 24.26 1.55 -1.66
CA GLN A 74 25.41 0.78 -2.13
C GLN A 74 26.49 1.63 -2.80
N VAL A 75 26.22 2.88 -3.23
CA VAL A 75 27.25 3.78 -3.80
C VAL A 75 28.18 4.36 -2.71
N LYS A 76 28.65 3.53 -1.78
CA LYS A 76 29.75 3.83 -0.85
C LYS A 76 30.92 2.90 -1.04
#